data_AF-A0A6J6U652-F1
#
_entry.id   AF-A0A6J6U652-F1
#
_cell.length_a   1.000
_cell.length_b   1.000
_cell.length_c   1.000
_cell.angle_alpha   90.00
_cell.angle_beta   90.00
_cell.angle_gamma   90.00
#
_symmetry.space_group_name_H-M   'P 1'
#
loop_
_entity.id
_entity.type
_entity.pdbx_description
1 polymer ?
#
loop_
_entity_poly.entity_id
_entity_poly.type
_entity_poly.pdbx_seq_one_letter_code
_entity_poly.pdbx_strand_id
1 'polypeptide(L)'
;MRLHSASVWLCLLSALWLAYRVRKNGKEWQLIGHALQVFLFWCLFQGALGYLQYFSGVPVPLVALHVAGSVAVWISALRLQLIEG
;
A
#
# COMPACT_ATOMS: atom_id res chain seq x y z
N MET A 1 -17.45 19.57 8.23
CA MET A 1 -17.75 18.59 7.14
C MET A 1 -16.98 18.89 5.84
N ARG A 2 -15.64 19.07 5.86
CA ARG A 2 -14.84 19.29 4.62
C ARG A 2 -13.53 18.47 4.53
N LEU A 3 -13.20 17.70 5.57
CA LEU A 3 -12.03 16.81 5.58
C LEU A 3 -12.32 15.37 5.13
N HIS A 4 -13.59 15.03 4.84
CA HIS A 4 -14.01 13.67 4.45
C HIS A 4 -13.64 13.28 3.01
N SER A 5 -13.43 14.24 2.11
CA SER A 5 -13.28 13.95 0.68
C SER A 5 -11.82 13.70 0.26
N ALA A 6 -10.85 14.32 0.95
CA ALA A 6 -9.45 14.34 0.51
C ALA A 6 -8.78 12.95 0.51
N SER A 7 -9.07 12.12 1.51
CA SER A 7 -8.50 10.76 1.59
C SER A 7 -9.07 9.81 0.54
N VAL A 8 -10.37 9.92 0.25
CA VAL A 8 -11.02 9.11 -0.78
C VAL A 8 -10.42 9.42 -2.15
N TRP A 9 -10.19 10.71 -2.45
CA TRP A 9 -9.50 11.13 -3.66
C TRP A 9 -8.03 10.70 -3.70
N LEU A 10 -7.31 10.77 -2.59
CA LEU A 10 -5.92 10.31 -2.50
C LEU A 10 -5.78 8.79 -2.72
N CYS A 11 -6.69 8.00 -2.15
CA CYS A 11 -6.70 6.54 -2.29
C CYS A 11 -7.09 6.12 -3.73
N LEU A 12 -8.06 6.82 -4.32
CA LEU A 12 -8.43 6.61 -5.72
C LEU A 12 -7.31 7.01 -6.68
N LEU A 13 -6.65 8.16 -6.45
CA LEU A 13 -5.54 8.62 -7.27
C LEU A 13 -4.32 7.71 -7.16
N SER A 14 -4.01 7.21 -5.95
CA SER A 14 -2.90 6.27 -5.78
C SER A 14 -3.18 4.92 -6.44
N ALA A 15 -4.40 4.39 -6.31
CA ALA A 15 -4.82 3.16 -6.98
C ALA A 15 -4.79 3.28 -8.51
N LEU A 16 -5.30 4.38 -9.07
CA LEU A 16 -5.28 4.64 -10.52
C LEU A 16 -3.86 4.86 -11.04
N TRP A 17 -3.02 5.59 -10.32
CA TRP A 17 -1.64 5.84 -10.69
C TRP A 17 -0.82 4.54 -10.70
N LEU A 18 -1.07 3.65 -9.74
CA LEU A 18 -0.47 2.32 -9.68
C LEU A 18 -0.92 1.42 -10.82
N ALA A 19 -2.23 1.34 -11.08
CA ALA A 19 -2.77 0.59 -12.20
C ALA A 19 -2.20 1.08 -13.55
N TYR A 20 -1.96 2.39 -13.69
CA TYR A 20 -1.35 2.96 -14.88
C TYR A 20 0.15 2.65 -15.00
N ARG A 21 0.91 2.71 -13.90
CA ARG A 21 2.34 2.35 -13.86
C ARG A 21 2.59 0.87 -14.19
N VAL A 22 1.75 0.00 -13.63
CA VAL A 22 1.79 -1.47 -13.81
C VAL A 22 1.56 -1.88 -15.26
N ARG A 23 0.63 -1.22 -15.95
CA ARG A 23 0.32 -1.56 -17.35
C ARG A 23 1.41 -1.17 -18.35
N LYS A 24 2.37 -0.33 -17.98
CA LYS A 24 3.27 0.31 -18.96
C LYS A 24 4.59 -0.45 -19.20
N ASN A 25 5.05 -1.31 -18.29
CA ASN A 25 6.38 -1.94 -18.38
C ASN A 25 6.32 -3.48 -18.45
N GLY A 26 5.97 -4.03 -19.62
CA GLY A 26 5.68 -5.47 -19.78
C GLY A 26 6.87 -6.46 -19.71
N LYS A 27 8.13 -6.02 -19.76
CA LYS A 27 9.31 -6.94 -19.78
C LYS A 27 9.93 -7.20 -18.41
N GLU A 28 10.01 -6.21 -17.53
CA GLU A 28 10.45 -6.38 -16.13
C GLU A 28 9.33 -6.88 -15.22
N TRP A 29 8.06 -6.78 -15.69
CA TRP A 29 6.88 -7.22 -14.94
C TRP A 29 6.82 -8.72 -14.68
N GLN A 30 7.40 -9.55 -15.55
CA GLN A 30 7.29 -11.00 -15.40
C GLN A 30 8.10 -11.54 -14.22
N LEU A 31 9.19 -10.86 -13.85
CA LEU A 31 10.05 -11.28 -12.74
C LEU A 31 9.70 -10.56 -11.43
N ILE A 32 9.48 -9.25 -11.50
CA ILE A 32 9.36 -8.38 -10.33
C ILE A 32 7.91 -7.94 -10.08
N GLY A 33 7.05 -8.03 -11.10
CA GLY A 33 5.69 -7.47 -11.07
C GLY A 33 4.81 -8.07 -9.97
N HIS A 34 4.96 -9.36 -9.65
CA HIS A 34 4.20 -9.98 -8.58
C HIS A 34 4.65 -9.49 -7.18
N ALA A 35 5.97 -9.43 -6.92
CA ALA A 35 6.51 -8.92 -5.66
C ALA A 35 6.18 -7.43 -5.46
N LEU A 36 6.29 -6.65 -6.54
CA LEU A 36 5.93 -5.25 -6.56
C LEU A 36 4.43 -5.05 -6.33
N GLN A 37 3.56 -5.85 -6.96
CA GLN A 37 2.11 -5.78 -6.74
C GLN A 37 1.72 -6.09 -5.29
N VAL A 38 2.38 -7.07 -4.66
CA VAL A 38 2.17 -7.41 -3.24
C VAL A 38 2.65 -6.26 -2.33
N PHE A 39 3.83 -5.68 -2.59
CA PHE A 39 4.32 -4.52 -1.85
C PHE A 39 3.35 -3.34 -1.96
N LEU A 40 2.88 -3.04 -3.17
CA LEU A 40 1.94 -1.96 -3.44
C LEU A 40 0.58 -2.18 -2.78
N PHE A 41 0.09 -3.43 -2.78
CA PHE A 41 -1.11 -3.81 -2.05
C PHE A 41 -0.95 -3.52 -0.55
N TRP A 42 0.15 -3.95 0.07
CA TRP A 42 0.39 -3.71 1.49
C TRP A 42 0.55 -2.22 1.82
N CYS A 43 1.21 -1.44 0.95
CA CYS A 43 1.31 0.01 1.11
C CYS A 43 -0.06 0.72 1.06
N LEU A 44 -0.93 0.34 0.11
CA LEU A 44 -2.29 0.88 0.02
C LEU A 44 -3.14 0.45 1.22
N PHE A 45 -3.04 -0.83 1.61
CA PHE A 45 -3.75 -1.37 2.77
C PHE A 45 -3.32 -0.66 4.06
N GLN A 46 -2.01 -0.42 4.25
CA GLN A 46 -1.48 0.35 5.37
C GLN A 46 -1.94 1.81 5.38
N GLY A 47 -1.96 2.46 4.22
CA GLY A 47 -2.49 3.82 4.08
C GLY A 47 -3.98 3.90 4.45
N ALA A 48 -4.78 2.91 4.02
CA ALA A 48 -6.19 2.83 4.39
C ALA A 48 -6.39 2.53 5.89
N LEU A 49 -5.59 1.62 6.48
CA LEU A 49 -5.62 1.32 7.91
C LEU A 49 -5.25 2.53 8.77
N GLY A 50 -4.20 3.27 8.39
CA GLY A 50 -3.79 4.50 9.06
C GLY A 50 -4.89 5.57 9.01
N TYR A 51 -5.61 5.65 7.90
CA TYR A 51 -6.77 6.52 7.79
C TYR A 51 -7.91 6.09 8.72
N LEU A 52 -8.24 4.80 8.77
CA LEU A 52 -9.26 4.29 9.69
C LEU A 52 -8.91 4.55 11.17
N GLN A 53 -7.63 4.44 11.54
CA GLN A 53 -7.16 4.77 12.89
C GLN A 53 -7.35 6.25 13.23
N TYR A 54 -6.99 7.13 12.31
CA TYR A 54 -7.11 8.58 12.50
C TYR A 54 -8.57 8.98 12.78
N PHE A 55 -9.54 8.37 12.07
CA PHE A 55 -10.97 8.65 12.26
C PHE A 55 -11.58 7.96 13.48
N SER A 56 -11.03 6.80 13.88
CA SER A 56 -11.55 6.02 15.01
C SER A 56 -10.98 6.45 16.36
N GLY A 57 -10.14 7.48 16.40
CA GLY A 57 -9.49 7.95 17.64
C GLY A 57 -8.35 7.05 18.13
N VAL A 58 -7.70 6.33 17.21
CA VAL A 58 -6.57 5.43 17.49
C VAL A 58 -6.93 4.25 18.44
N PRO A 59 -7.90 3.40 18.07
CA PRO A 59 -8.24 2.24 18.87
C PRO A 59 -7.11 1.19 18.83
N VAL A 60 -6.77 0.65 20.00
CA VAL A 60 -5.64 -0.31 20.21
C VAL A 60 -5.62 -1.48 19.21
N PRO A 61 -6.76 -2.14 18.86
CA PRO A 61 -6.74 -3.25 17.91
C PRO A 61 -6.33 -2.85 16.50
N LEU A 62 -6.74 -1.66 16.02
CA LEU A 62 -6.32 -1.17 14.71
C LEU A 62 -4.82 -0.80 14.73
N VAL A 63 -4.29 -0.31 15.85
CA VAL A 63 -2.84 -0.07 16.04
C VAL A 63 -2.04 -1.35 15.94
N ALA A 64 -2.46 -2.41 16.60
CA ALA A 64 -1.82 -3.71 16.47
C ALA A 64 -1.82 -4.20 15.01
N LEU A 65 -2.94 -4.06 14.30
CA LEU A 65 -3.04 -4.45 12.89
C LEU A 65 -2.19 -3.57 11.96
N HIS A 66 -2.13 -2.26 12.22
CA HIS A 66 -1.28 -1.33 11.48
C HIS A 66 0.20 -1.68 11.66
N VAL A 67 0.67 -1.89 12.89
CA VAL A 67 2.05 -2.29 13.17
C VAL A 67 2.38 -3.64 12.52
N ALA A 68 1.49 -4.63 12.63
CA ALA A 68 1.68 -5.93 12.00
C ALA A 68 1.77 -5.83 10.46
N GLY A 69 0.91 -5.04 9.82
CA GLY A 69 0.98 -4.86 8.37
C GLY A 69 2.19 -4.02 7.91
N SER A 70 2.76 -3.14 8.76
CA SER A 70 4.04 -2.48 8.46
C SER A 70 5.20 -3.48 8.36
N VAL A 71 5.16 -4.56 9.15
CA VAL A 71 6.12 -5.68 9.00
C VAL A 71 5.92 -6.39 7.66
N ALA A 72 4.68 -6.56 7.20
CA ALA A 72 4.39 -7.16 5.89
C ALA A 72 4.86 -6.28 4.72
N VAL A 73 4.72 -4.95 4.83
CA VAL A 73 5.32 -3.98 3.88
C VAL A 73 6.83 -4.16 3.83
N TRP A 74 7.49 -4.25 5.00
CA TRP A 74 8.94 -4.41 5.09
C TRP A 74 9.44 -5.73 4.48
N ILE A 75 8.78 -6.85 4.77
CA ILE A 75 9.09 -8.16 4.17
C ILE A 75 8.92 -8.10 2.65
N SER A 76 7.87 -7.43 2.16
CA SER A 76 7.63 -7.29 0.73
C SER A 76 8.71 -6.43 0.05
N ALA A 77 9.19 -5.37 0.73
CA ALA A 77 10.30 -4.54 0.25
C ALA A 77 11.63 -5.32 0.19
N LEU A 78 11.94 -6.10 1.23
CA LEU A 78 13.12 -6.96 1.24
C LEU A 78 13.08 -8.01 0.12
N ARG A 79 11.90 -8.59 -0.17
CA ARG A 79 11.73 -9.51 -1.29
C ARG A 79 11.92 -8.83 -2.63
N LEU A 80 11.46 -7.59 -2.78
CA LEU A 80 11.68 -6.79 -3.99
C LEU A 80 13.19 -6.57 -4.21
N GLN A 81 13.89 -6.14 -3.17
CA GLN A 81 15.33 -5.88 -3.21
C GLN A 81 16.16 -7.14 -3.51
N LEU A 82 15.72 -8.31 -3.02
CA LEU A 82 16.38 -9.60 -3.30
C LEU A 82 16.17 -10.07 -4.74
N ILE A 83 15.07 -9.69 -5.39
CA ILE A 83 14.78 -10.05 -6.79
C ILE A 83 15.50 -9.11 -7.76
N GLU A 84 15.76 -7.86 -7.36
CA GLU A 84 16.51 -6.86 -8.13
C GLU A 84 18.04 -6.97 -7.99
N GLY A 85 18.53 -7.69 -6.98
CA GLY A 85 19.95 -7.79 -6.61
C GLY A 85 20.71 -8.99 -7.18
#